data_AF-A0AAW6RF42-F1
#
_entry.id   AF-A0AAW6RF42-F1
#
_cell.length_a   1.000
_cell.length_b   1.000
_cell.length_c   1.000
_cell.angle_alpha   90.00
_cell.angle_beta   90.00
_cell.angle_gamma   90.00
#
_symmetry.space_group_name_H-M   'P 1'
#
loop_
_entity.id
_entity.type
_entity.pdbx_description
1 polymer ?
#
loop_
_entity_poly.entity_id
_entity_poly.type
_entity_poly.pdbx_seq_one_letter_code
_entity_poly.pdbx_strand_id
1 'polypeptide(L)'
;MTALRESLDRLACRLVTMTFKPDRYPSRNMTYEGNKEYILHFWSEAKAKLKRDVIFIAPIDALLDEMFTAFESGNRDKGVRIAMSLWAADIKKLR
;
A
#
# COMPACT_ATOMS: atom_id res chain seq x y z
N MET A 1 -11.31 -5.82 15.86
CA MET A 1 -10.63 -4.57 15.45
C MET A 1 -9.13 -4.82 15.43
N THR A 2 -8.48 -4.57 14.30
CA THR A 2 -7.03 -4.75 14.09
C THR A 2 -6.23 -3.62 14.74
N ALA A 3 -5.08 -3.91 15.36
CA ALA A 3 -4.22 -2.88 15.95
C ALA A 3 -3.54 -2.01 14.86
N LEU A 4 -3.22 -0.73 15.14
CA LEU A 4 -2.57 0.17 14.18
C LEU A 4 -1.33 -0.47 13.54
N ARG A 5 -0.43 -1.01 14.36
CA ARG A 5 0.79 -1.68 13.89
C ARG A 5 0.49 -2.85 12.95
N GLU A 6 -0.53 -3.64 13.27
CA GLU A 6 -0.91 -4.78 12.44
C GLU A 6 -1.51 -4.33 11.10
N SER A 7 -2.35 -3.27 11.08
CA SER A 7 -2.83 -2.68 9.82
C SER A 7 -1.68 -2.14 8.98
N LEU A 8 -0.71 -1.44 9.57
CA LEU A 8 0.47 -0.93 8.86
C LEU A 8 1.41 -2.05 8.36
N ASP A 9 1.61 -3.11 9.14
CA ASP A 9 2.40 -4.27 8.72
C ASP A 9 1.75 -5.00 7.54
N ARG A 10 0.43 -5.20 7.59
CA ARG A 10 -0.33 -5.81 6.50
C ARG A 10 -0.33 -4.93 5.24
N LEU A 11 -0.48 -3.60 5.39
CA LEU A 11 -0.35 -2.64 4.30
C LEU A 11 1.02 -2.76 3.61
N ALA A 12 2.10 -2.75 4.39
CA ALA A 12 3.45 -2.86 3.86
C ALA A 12 3.69 -4.19 3.12
N CYS A 13 3.17 -5.32 3.63
CA CYS A 13 3.23 -6.60 2.92
C CYS A 13 2.52 -6.54 1.56
N ARG A 14 1.37 -5.87 1.49
CA ARG A 14 0.60 -5.71 0.24
C ARG A 14 1.28 -4.77 -0.75
N LEU A 15 1.89 -3.69 -0.28
CA LEU A 15 2.71 -2.80 -1.11
C LEU A 15 3.84 -3.56 -1.79
N VAL A 16 4.60 -4.38 -1.05
CA VAL A 16 5.66 -5.23 -1.65
C VAL A 16 5.07 -6.21 -2.66
N THR A 17 3.98 -6.88 -2.29
CA THR A 17 3.34 -7.87 -3.17
C THR A 17 2.91 -7.26 -4.50
N MET A 18 2.35 -6.04 -4.49
CA MET A 18 1.92 -5.31 -5.69
C MET A 18 3.06 -5.11 -6.71
N THR A 19 4.31 -5.13 -6.25
CA THR A 19 5.49 -4.98 -7.12
C THR A 19 5.81 -6.22 -7.95
N PHE A 20 5.27 -7.40 -7.58
CA PHE A 20 5.48 -8.63 -8.32
C PHE A 20 4.71 -8.65 -9.62
N LYS A 21 5.35 -9.13 -10.68
CA LYS A 21 4.67 -9.37 -11.96
C LYS A 21 3.55 -10.41 -11.74
N PRO A 22 2.44 -10.35 -12.50
CA PRO A 22 1.31 -11.28 -12.30
C PRO A 22 1.69 -12.76 -12.32
N ASP A 23 2.64 -13.15 -13.17
CA ASP A 23 3.20 -14.51 -13.27
C ASP A 23 4.08 -14.91 -12.07
N ARG A 24 4.46 -13.93 -11.24
CA ARG A 24 5.32 -14.10 -10.06
C ARG A 24 4.59 -13.86 -8.74
N TYR A 25 3.26 -13.75 -8.76
CA TYR A 25 2.52 -13.64 -7.51
C TYR A 25 2.69 -14.93 -6.68
N PRO A 26 2.92 -14.81 -5.35
CA PRO A 26 3.08 -15.94 -4.43
C PRO A 26 1.94 -16.97 -4.42
N SER A 27 0.76 -16.60 -4.91
CA SER A 27 -0.42 -17.45 -4.98
C SER A 27 -1.22 -17.15 -6.23
N ARG A 28 -1.84 -18.18 -6.83
CA ARG A 28 -2.79 -18.03 -7.94
C ARG A 28 -4.02 -17.20 -7.58
N ASN A 29 -4.34 -17.09 -6.29
CA ASN A 29 -5.48 -16.30 -5.81
C ASN A 29 -5.14 -14.82 -5.56
N MET A 30 -3.88 -14.44 -5.80
CA MET A 30 -3.41 -13.08 -5.60
C MET A 30 -3.49 -12.33 -6.92
N THR A 31 -4.36 -11.34 -6.97
CA THR A 31 -4.63 -10.53 -8.17
C THR A 31 -4.27 -9.07 -7.90
N TYR A 32 -4.17 -8.27 -8.97
CA TYR A 32 -4.02 -6.82 -8.83
C TYR A 32 -5.19 -6.23 -8.03
N GLU A 33 -6.43 -6.54 -8.42
CA GLU A 33 -7.63 -6.02 -7.75
C GLU A 33 -7.70 -6.41 -6.28
N GLY A 34 -7.39 -7.67 -5.95
CA GLY A 34 -7.35 -8.10 -4.55
C GLY A 34 -6.27 -7.38 -3.74
N ASN A 35 -5.09 -7.14 -4.32
CA ASN A 35 -4.05 -6.34 -3.65
C ASN A 35 -4.48 -4.88 -3.48
N LYS A 36 -5.11 -4.28 -4.49
CA LYS A 36 -5.65 -2.90 -4.42
C LYS A 36 -6.67 -2.77 -3.30
N GLU A 37 -7.65 -3.68 -3.25
CA GLU A 37 -8.66 -3.71 -2.19
C GLU A 37 -8.03 -3.83 -0.80
N TYR A 38 -7.08 -4.76 -0.62
CA TYR A 38 -6.41 -4.93 0.67
C TYR A 38 -5.57 -3.71 1.08
N ILE A 39 -4.86 -3.08 0.14
CA ILE A 39 -4.09 -1.84 0.42
C ILE A 39 -5.03 -0.75 0.93
N LEU A 40 -6.13 -0.49 0.21
CA LEU A 40 -7.11 0.51 0.60
C LEU A 40 -7.75 0.20 1.96
N HIS A 41 -8.10 -1.06 2.19
CA HIS A 41 -8.67 -1.52 3.46
C HIS A 41 -7.71 -1.29 4.63
N PHE A 42 -6.47 -1.78 4.54
CA PHE A 42 -5.49 -1.65 5.63
C PHE A 42 -5.05 -0.21 5.85
N TRP A 43 -4.95 0.59 4.78
CA TRP A 43 -4.66 2.01 4.91
C TRP A 43 -5.82 2.75 5.60
N SER A 44 -7.07 2.49 5.24
CA SER A 44 -8.24 3.05 5.92
C SER A 44 -8.27 2.69 7.41
N GLU A 45 -8.01 1.41 7.75
CA GLU A 45 -7.91 0.97 9.14
C GLU A 45 -6.79 1.68 9.93
N ALA A 46 -5.63 1.90 9.30
CA ALA A 46 -4.49 2.58 9.91
C ALA A 46 -4.78 4.08 10.09
N LYS A 47 -5.27 4.73 9.03
CA LYS A 47 -5.65 6.14 8.99
C LYS A 47 -6.62 6.51 10.11
N ALA A 48 -7.62 5.67 10.38
CA ALA A 48 -8.57 5.89 11.48
C ALA A 48 -7.93 5.84 12.88
N LYS A 49 -6.71 5.31 13.01
CA LYS A 49 -6.02 5.10 14.29
C LYS A 49 -4.78 5.99 14.48
N LEU A 50 -4.29 6.65 13.43
CA LEU A 50 -3.15 7.58 13.50
C LEU A 50 -3.49 8.78 14.39
N LYS A 51 -2.59 9.12 15.32
CA LYS A 51 -2.79 10.25 16.24
C LYS A 51 -1.68 11.29 16.23
N ARG A 52 -0.47 10.92 15.82
CA ARG A 52 0.70 11.80 15.82
C ARG A 52 1.11 12.18 14.41
N ASP A 53 1.17 11.18 13.54
CA ASP A 53 1.72 11.30 12.20
C ASP A 53 0.64 11.66 11.16
N VAL A 54 -0.40 12.39 11.59
CA VAL A 54 -1.56 12.76 10.76
C VAL A 54 -1.18 13.63 9.55
N ILE A 55 -0.08 14.37 9.65
CA ILE A 55 0.44 15.20 8.55
C ILE A 55 0.85 14.36 7.32
N PHE A 56 1.13 13.07 7.51
CA PHE A 56 1.51 12.17 6.43
C PHE A 56 0.31 11.52 5.75
N ILE A 57 -0.92 11.69 6.27
CA ILE A 57 -2.12 11.09 5.68
C ILE A 57 -2.34 11.57 4.25
N ALA A 58 -2.40 12.89 4.03
CA ALA A 58 -2.64 13.44 2.69
C ALA A 58 -1.53 13.09 1.68
N PRO A 59 -0.23 13.18 2.02
CA PRO A 59 0.84 12.67 1.16
C PRO A 59 0.71 11.18 0.82
N ILE A 60 0.36 10.32 1.78
CA ILE A 60 0.19 8.89 1.53
C ILE A 60 -1.04 8.62 0.67
N ASP A 61 -2.16 9.30 0.91
CA ASP A 61 -3.36 9.23 0.07
C ASP A 61 -3.01 9.57 -1.40
N ALA A 62 -2.27 10.66 -1.63
CA ALA A 62 -1.85 11.07 -2.97
C ALA A 62 -0.90 10.06 -3.63
N LEU A 63 0.07 9.51 -2.89
CA LEU A 63 1.00 8.51 -3.41
C LEU A 63 0.29 7.18 -3.74
N LEU A 64 -0.68 6.76 -2.93
CA LEU A 64 -1.49 5.57 -3.24
C LEU A 64 -2.32 5.76 -4.51
N ASP A 65 -2.95 6.92 -4.68
CA ASP A 65 -3.71 7.25 -5.88
C ASP A 65 -2.82 7.29 -7.13
N GLU A 66 -1.66 7.95 -7.04
CA GLU A 66 -0.68 8.01 -8.13
C GLU A 66 -0.12 6.61 -8.47
N MET A 67 0.10 5.77 -7.46
CA MET A 67 0.54 4.38 -7.63
C MET A 67 -0.49 3.57 -8.41
N PHE A 68 -1.77 3.61 -8.02
CA PHE A 68 -2.83 2.87 -8.72
C PHE A 68 -3.04 3.38 -10.13
N THR A 69 -3.04 4.70 -10.33
CA THR A 69 -3.11 5.34 -11.65
C THR A 69 -1.97 4.87 -12.56
N ALA A 70 -0.75 4.74 -12.03
CA ALA A 70 0.39 4.23 -12.78
C ALA A 70 0.22 2.76 -13.17
N PHE A 71 -0.28 1.90 -12.29
CA PHE A 71 -0.57 0.51 -12.64
C PHE A 71 -1.68 0.39 -13.69
N GLU A 72 -2.76 1.15 -13.54
CA GLU A 72 -3.93 1.12 -14.43
C GLU A 72 -3.65 1.69 -15.81
N SER A 73 -2.74 2.67 -15.92
CA SER A 73 -2.25 3.20 -17.19
C SER A 73 -1.16 2.33 -17.85
N GLY A 74 -0.81 1.19 -17.25
CA GLY A 74 0.25 0.30 -17.75
C GLY A 74 1.67 0.79 -17.46
N ASN A 75 1.85 1.94 -16.80
CA ASN A 75 3.15 2.45 -16.35
C ASN A 75 3.62 1.74 -15.07
N ARG A 76 3.89 0.44 -15.21
CA ARG A 76 4.24 -0.44 -14.10
C ARG A 76 5.48 0.03 -13.33
N ASP A 77 6.50 0.51 -14.01
CA ASP A 77 7.75 0.95 -13.36
C ASP A 77 7.53 2.17 -12.46
N LYS A 78 6.65 3.09 -12.84
CA LYS A 78 6.22 4.18 -11.96
C LYS A 78 5.45 3.64 -10.76
N GLY A 79 4.48 2.75 -10.97
CA GLY A 79 3.71 2.12 -9.87
C GLY A 79 4.62 1.41 -8.86
N VAL A 80 5.59 0.61 -9.34
CA VAL A 80 6.56 -0.10 -8.49
C VAL A 80 7.44 0.88 -7.69
N ARG A 81 7.94 1.94 -8.32
CA ARG A 81 8.76 2.95 -7.61
C ARG A 81 8.00 3.60 -6.46
N ILE A 82 6.73 3.97 -6.68
CA ILE A 82 5.91 4.58 -5.63
C ILE A 82 5.60 3.57 -4.52
N ALA A 83 5.22 2.34 -4.87
CA ALA A 83 4.97 1.28 -3.90
C ALA A 83 6.19 1.03 -2.99
N MET A 84 7.39 0.95 -3.59
CA MET A 84 8.63 0.77 -2.84
C MET A 84 9.01 2.01 -2.04
N SER A 85 8.71 3.22 -2.53
CA SER A 85 8.92 4.46 -1.75
C SER A 85 8.05 4.50 -0.50
N LEU A 86 6.77 4.12 -0.61
CA LEU A 86 5.85 4.03 0.53
C LEU A 86 6.32 2.97 1.54
N TRP A 87 6.79 1.82 1.04
CA TRP A 87 7.36 0.77 1.89
C TRP A 87 8.66 1.21 2.59
N ALA A 88 9.57 1.86 1.85
CA ALA A 88 10.87 2.31 2.33
C ALA A 88 10.79 3.53 3.27
N ALA A 89 9.76 4.36 3.14
CA ALA A 89 9.43 5.43 4.08
C ALA A 89 9.00 4.90 5.47
N ASP A 90 9.06 3.58 5.67
CA ASP A 90 8.81 2.89 6.92
C ASP A 90 7.41 3.20 7.46
N ILE A 91 6.41 3.09 6.59
CA ILE A 91 4.99 3.27 6.90
C ILE A 91 4.55 2.46 8.13
N LYS A 92 5.28 1.39 8.46
CA LYS A 92 5.12 0.55 9.66
C LYS A 92 5.38 1.28 10.98
N LYS A 93 6.10 2.40 10.96
CA LYS A 93 6.48 3.18 12.14
C LYS A 93 5.52 4.31 12.48
N LEU A 94 4.51 4.59 11.64
CA LEU A 94 3.55 5.67 11.86
C LEU A 94 2.75 5.47 13.17
N ARG A 95 2.42 6.57 13.85
CA ARG A 95 1.80 6.62 15.18
C ARG A 95 0.58 7.53 15.26
#